data_AF-A0A2N6DY62-F1
#
_entry.id   AF-A0A2N6DY62-F1
#
_cell.length_a   1.000
_cell.length_b   1.000
_cell.length_c   1.000
_cell.angle_alpha   90.00
_cell.angle_beta   90.00
_cell.angle_gamma   90.00
#
_symmetry.space_group_name_H-M   'P 1'
#
loop_
_entity.id
_entity.type
_entity.pdbx_description
1 polymer ?
#
loop_
_entity_poly.entity_id
_entity_poly.type
_entity_poly.pdbx_seq_one_letter_code
_entity_poly.pdbx_strand_id
1 'polypeptide(L)' 'MDATRKKHPCPDCRMCQWCSDDRCRLCLATGTGCRKKLSMAEQIALYEELNHPCSQRPGCSGD' A
#
# COMPACT_ATOMS: atom_id res chain seq x y z
N MET A 1 10.56 -1.59 -28.67
CA MET A 1 9.19 -1.07 -28.85
C MET A 1 8.38 -1.45 -27.62
N ASP A 2 7.86 -0.41 -26.97
CA ASP A 2 6.88 -0.33 -25.87
C ASP A 2 7.12 -1.08 -24.53
N ALA A 3 7.91 -0.45 -23.67
CA ALA A 3 7.75 -0.54 -22.22
C ALA A 3 7.09 0.76 -21.71
N THR A 4 5.87 1.03 -22.17
CA THR A 4 4.82 1.86 -21.53
C THR A 4 5.30 3.10 -20.74
N ARG A 5 5.66 4.14 -21.50
CA ARG A 5 5.63 5.60 -21.21
C ARG A 5 5.54 6.03 -19.73
N LYS A 6 6.62 5.85 -18.96
CA LYS A 6 6.82 6.69 -17.78
C LYS A 6 6.94 8.15 -18.25
N LYS A 7 6.25 9.10 -17.60
CA LYS A 7 6.37 10.54 -17.93
C LYS A 7 7.79 11.08 -17.70
N HIS A 8 8.56 10.39 -16.86
CA HIS A 8 9.96 10.67 -16.56
C HIS A 8 10.74 9.35 -16.59
N PRO A 9 11.94 9.30 -17.20
CA PRO A 9 12.78 8.10 -17.27
C PRO A 9 13.46 7.81 -15.92
N CYS A 10 12.66 7.68 -14.87
CA CYS A 10 13.14 7.24 -13.56
C CYS A 10 13.45 5.74 -13.60
N PRO A 11 14.69 5.33 -13.26
CA PRO A 11 15.03 3.92 -13.16
C PRO A 11 14.29 3.25 -11.98
N ASP A 12 14.01 4.02 -10.94
CA ASP A 12 13.49 3.53 -9.66
C ASP A 12 11.97 3.35 -9.66
N CYS A 13 11.23 4.23 -10.32
CA CYS A 13 9.77 4.20 -10.25
C CYS A 13 9.14 3.27 -11.30
N ARG A 14 8.26 2.35 -10.93
CA ARG A 14 7.46 1.55 -11.89
C ARG A 14 6.44 2.39 -12.67
N MET A 15 5.84 3.40 -12.04
CA MET A 15 4.83 4.30 -12.64
C MET A 15 5.12 5.75 -12.24
N CYS A 16 6.21 6.33 -12.78
CA CYS A 16 6.65 7.67 -12.37
C CYS A 16 5.69 8.76 -12.86
N GLN A 17 5.19 9.57 -11.91
CA GLN A 17 4.37 10.76 -12.18
C GLN A 17 5.08 12.05 -11.73
N TRP A 18 6.41 12.15 -11.91
CA TRP A 18 7.21 13.27 -11.36
C TRP A 18 7.20 13.33 -9.83
N CYS A 19 7.26 12.18 -9.19
CA CYS A 19 7.30 12.11 -7.75
C CYS A 19 8.73 12.27 -7.23
N SER A 20 8.88 12.78 -5.99
CA SER A 20 10.19 12.87 -5.31
C SER A 20 10.80 11.50 -5.03
N ASP A 21 12.08 11.47 -4.70
CA ASP A 21 12.83 10.25 -4.41
C ASP A 21 12.20 9.42 -3.29
N ASP A 22 11.69 10.05 -2.23
CA ASP A 22 10.94 9.39 -1.16
C ASP A 22 9.75 8.58 -1.69
N ARG A 23 9.01 9.16 -2.63
CA ARG A 23 7.85 8.51 -3.24
C ARG A 23 8.28 7.41 -4.20
N CYS A 24 9.40 7.56 -4.91
CA CYS A 24 9.95 6.47 -5.72
C CYS A 24 10.43 5.30 -4.87
N ARG A 25 11.04 5.54 -3.70
CA ARG A 25 11.40 4.49 -2.74
C ARG A 25 10.19 3.64 -2.32
N LEU A 26 9.02 4.26 -2.11
CA LEU A 26 7.79 3.53 -1.78
C LEU A 26 7.27 2.69 -2.96
N CYS A 27 7.38 3.21 -4.18
CA CYS A 27 7.02 2.48 -5.40
C CYS A 27 7.93 1.26 -5.66
N LEU A 28 9.19 1.32 -5.21
CA LEU A 28 10.15 0.22 -5.21
C LEU A 28 9.93 -0.77 -4.08
N ALA A 29 9.66 -0.29 -2.86
CA ALA A 29 9.45 -1.12 -1.67
C ALA A 29 8.23 -2.05 -1.82
N THR A 30 7.28 -1.66 -2.66
CA THR A 30 6.14 -2.50 -3.06
C THR A 30 6.50 -3.53 -4.15
N GLY A 31 7.80 -3.87 -4.27
CA GLY A 31 8.46 -4.59 -5.37
C GLY A 31 7.87 -5.93 -5.80
N THR A 32 6.95 -6.51 -5.04
CA THR A 32 6.26 -7.75 -5.42
C THR A 32 4.77 -7.65 -5.16
N GLY A 33 4.00 -7.85 -6.23
CA GLY A 33 2.64 -8.32 -6.15
C GLY A 33 1.59 -7.22 -6.07
N CYS A 34 0.64 -7.30 -6.98
CA CYS A 34 -0.74 -6.92 -6.67
C CYS A 34 -1.01 -7.42 -5.25
N ARG A 35 -1.14 -6.52 -4.25
CA ARG A 35 -1.65 -6.93 -2.94
C ARG A 35 -2.91 -7.74 -3.25
N LYS A 36 -3.00 -8.98 -2.75
CA LYS A 36 -4.13 -9.86 -3.04
C LYS A 36 -5.38 -9.01 -2.83
N LYS A 37 -6.14 -8.78 -3.92
CA LYS A 37 -7.37 -7.99 -3.82
C LYS A 37 -8.27 -8.79 -2.88
N LEU A 38 -8.48 -8.25 -1.70
CA LEU A 38 -9.42 -8.81 -0.75
C LEU A 38 -10.80 -8.77 -1.40
N SER A 39 -11.58 -9.82 -1.21
CA SER A 39 -13.02 -9.77 -1.44
C SER A 39 -13.65 -8.70 -0.55
N MET A 40 -14.87 -8.28 -0.88
CA MET A 40 -15.59 -7.30 -0.06
C MET A 40 -15.74 -7.77 1.40
N ALA A 41 -16.01 -9.06 1.60
CA ALA A 41 -16.10 -9.65 2.94
C ALA A 41 -14.74 -9.58 3.68
N GLU A 42 -13.64 -9.97 3.02
CA GLU A 42 -12.30 -9.89 3.60
C GLU A 42 -11.89 -8.44 3.91
N GLN A 43 -12.29 -7.48 3.07
CA GLN A 43 -11.98 -6.06 3.29
C GLN A 43 -12.77 -5.49 4.48
N ILE A 44 -14.04 -5.87 4.65
CA ILE A 44 -14.87 -5.48 5.81
C ILE A 44 -14.26 -6.05 7.10
N ALA A 45 -13.94 -7.34 7.12
CA ALA A 45 -13.36 -7.99 8.30
C ALA A 45 -12.03 -7.34 8.71
N LEU A 46 -11.14 -7.05 7.75
CA LEU A 46 -9.87 -6.37 8.04
C LEU A 46 -10.10 -4.94 8.55
N TYR A 47 -11.07 -4.22 8.00
CA TYR A 47 -11.40 -2.87 8.47
C TYR A 47 -11.90 -2.91 9.92
N GLU A 48 -12.81 -3.83 10.25
CA GLU A 48 -13.32 -4.02 11.60
C GLU A 48 -12.17 -4.35 12.56
N GLU A 49 -11.29 -5.29 12.20
CA GLU A 49 -10.12 -5.67 13.00
C GLU A 49 -9.22 -4.46 13.36
N LEU A 50 -8.86 -3.67 12.36
CA LEU A 50 -7.97 -2.51 12.51
C LEU A 50 -8.62 -1.34 13.25
N ASN A 51 -9.93 -1.19 13.14
CA ASN A 51 -10.67 -0.06 13.70
C ASN A 51 -11.48 -0.43 14.94
N HIS A 52 -11.31 -1.64 15.49
CA HIS A 52 -11.93 -1.95 16.78
C HIS A 52 -11.44 -0.96 17.83
N PRO A 53 -12.37 -0.34 18.58
CA PRO A 53 -11.98 0.53 19.68
C PRO A 53 -11.14 -0.27 20.67
N CYS A 54 -10.20 0.40 21.34
CA CYS A 54 -9.33 -0.21 22.35
C CYS A 54 -10.11 -1.03 23.41
N SER A 55 -11.35 -0.62 23.72
CA SER A 55 -12.28 -1.33 24.62
C SER A 55 -12.70 -2.73 24.17
N GLN A 56 -12.48 -3.10 22.90
CA GLN A 56 -12.83 -4.39 22.33
C GLN A 56 -11.59 -5.21 21.94
N ARG A 57 -10.38 -4.69 22.13
CA ARG A 57 -9.13 -5.37 21.80
C ARG A 57 -8.63 -6.16 23.02
N PRO A 58 -8.49 -7.50 22.96
CA PRO A 58 -7.88 -8.26 24.05
C PRO A 58 -6.42 -7.83 24.21
N GLY A 59 -6.09 -7.24 25.36
CA GLY A 59 -4.73 -6.77 25.68
C GLY A 59 -4.45 -5.29 25.42
N CYS A 60 -5.47 -4.46 25.16
CA CYS A 60 -5.27 -3.00 25.13
C CYS A 60 -5.16 -2.48 26.57
N SER A 61 -3.93 -2.41 27.10
CA SER A 61 -3.65 -1.62 28.30
C SER A 61 -3.76 -0.16 27.90
N GLY A 62 -4.88 0.48 28.25
CA GLY A 62 -5.01 1.93 28.14
C GLY A 62 -3.95 2.59 29.04
N ASP A 63 -3.28 3.59 28.49
CA ASP A 63 -2.62 4.64 29.28
C ASP A 63 -3.68 5.71 29.60
#